data_AF-A0AAN6HXW6-F1
#
_entry.id   AF-A0AAN6HXW6-F1
#
_cell.length_a   1.000
_cell.length_b   1.000
_cell.length_c   1.000
_cell.angle_alpha   90.00
_cell.angle_beta   90.00
_cell.angle_gamma   90.00
#
_symmetry.space_group_name_H-M   'P 1'
#
loop_
_entity.id
_entity.type
_entity.pdbx_description
1 polymer ?
#
loop_
_entity_poly.entity_id
_entity_poly.type
_entity_poly.pdbx_seq_one_letter_code
_entity_poly.pdbx_strand_id
1 'polypeptide(L)'
;MKREQGNELRQNSPSESPEGLFQLPAYYPLTKKLKSELRQLNPAKTIDSVIKETRSALMETLFEYIDNQAQQGIEQVSKGNIAAEAYEKTKKLKYKEDPVLLRGKRVLEKLNQTRRRQATYLAAFQKARTEILDRRDLELSLEDLERYAHMEDIPSQVHDLYQEVLSANVTESASANELLVKTETTEIDKKLFVAINPTEPIPFNDQEDDDEIEVGGGKVNLTCPISRLIMKNPVKNKKCGHTYDKASLANYNSTDCPECGATIQKSELVEDTLMKIRIACYERDQKLRELYKTKVDEDIDRL
;
A
#
# COMPACT_ATOMS: atom_id res chain seq x y z
N MET A 1 -44.10 -17.04 -74.80
CA MET A 1 -44.25 -15.59 -75.08
C MET A 1 -44.05 -14.87 -73.75
N LYS A 2 -42.86 -14.30 -73.50
CA LYS A 2 -42.54 -12.86 -73.67
C LYS A 2 -43.29 -12.02 -72.61
N ARG A 3 -42.71 -11.28 -71.65
CA ARG A 3 -41.44 -10.54 -71.46
C ARG A 3 -41.20 -10.42 -69.93
N GLU A 4 -40.00 -10.58 -69.37
CA GLU A 4 -38.90 -9.59 -69.26
C GLU A 4 -39.30 -8.18 -68.79
N GLN A 5 -38.90 -7.84 -67.56
CA GLN A 5 -38.33 -6.57 -67.07
C GLN A 5 -38.27 -6.72 -65.54
N GLY A 6 -37.11 -6.90 -64.91
CA GLY A 6 -35.94 -6.02 -64.99
C GLY A 6 -36.04 -5.00 -63.86
N ASN A 7 -35.93 -5.46 -62.60
CA ASN A 7 -35.92 -4.56 -61.44
C ASN A 7 -34.48 -4.05 -61.28
N GLU A 8 -34.14 -3.02 -62.06
CA GLU A 8 -32.87 -2.32 -61.96
C GLU A 8 -32.79 -1.62 -60.59
N LEU A 9 -31.80 -2.05 -59.80
CA LEU A 9 -31.25 -1.27 -58.71
C LEU A 9 -30.86 0.11 -59.25
N ARG A 10 -31.71 1.10 -59.03
CA ARG A 10 -31.25 2.49 -59.02
C ARG A 10 -30.30 2.62 -57.84
N GLN A 11 -29.01 2.61 -58.17
CA GLN A 11 -27.98 3.22 -57.36
C GLN A 11 -28.46 4.62 -57.00
N ASN A 12 -28.86 4.81 -55.74
CA ASN A 12 -28.96 6.15 -55.20
C ASN A 12 -27.54 6.70 -55.18
N SER A 13 -27.24 7.58 -56.13
CA SER A 13 -26.12 8.50 -56.08
C SER A 13 -26.04 9.13 -54.69
N PRO A 14 -24.83 9.44 -54.19
CA PRO A 14 -24.69 10.09 -52.89
C PRO A 14 -25.50 11.38 -52.95
N SER A 15 -26.49 11.50 -52.07
CA SER A 15 -27.19 12.75 -51.88
C SER A 15 -26.12 13.77 -51.51
N GLU A 16 -25.86 14.69 -52.44
CA GLU A 16 -25.17 15.93 -52.14
C GLU A 16 -25.85 16.50 -50.90
N SER A 17 -25.07 16.60 -49.84
CA SER A 17 -25.49 17.24 -48.61
C SER A 17 -25.87 18.68 -48.96
N PRO A 18 -26.91 19.27 -48.34
CA PRO A 18 -27.33 20.62 -48.69
C PRO A 18 -26.15 21.57 -48.50
N GLU A 19 -25.64 22.13 -49.60
CA GLU A 19 -24.69 23.23 -49.59
C GLU A 19 -25.33 24.37 -48.78
N GLY A 20 -24.76 24.66 -47.60
CA GLY A 20 -25.21 25.73 -46.72
C GLY A 20 -25.61 25.34 -45.30
N LEU A 21 -25.50 24.07 -44.88
CA LEU A 21 -25.57 23.75 -43.46
C LEU A 21 -24.30 24.23 -42.75
N PHE A 22 -24.48 25.19 -41.84
CA PHE A 22 -23.44 25.75 -40.99
C PHE A 22 -22.66 24.62 -40.29
N GLN A 23 -21.43 24.33 -40.74
CA GLN A 23 -20.58 23.33 -40.12
C GLN A 23 -20.00 23.91 -38.84
N LEU A 24 -20.45 23.39 -37.72
CA LEU A 24 -19.92 23.75 -36.42
C LEU A 24 -18.46 23.27 -36.30
N PRO A 25 -17.54 24.09 -35.76
CA PRO A 25 -16.18 23.65 -35.47
C PRO A 25 -16.12 22.38 -34.63
N ALA A 26 -15.15 21.52 -34.89
CA ALA A 26 -14.88 20.32 -34.09
C ALA A 26 -14.17 20.63 -32.76
N TYR A 27 -13.54 21.82 -32.66
CA TYR A 27 -12.85 22.32 -31.48
C TYR A 27 -13.32 23.72 -31.12
N TYR A 28 -13.50 23.95 -29.82
CA TYR A 28 -13.84 25.25 -29.25
C TYR A 28 -12.78 25.63 -28.21
N PRO A 29 -12.06 26.74 -28.40
CA PRO A 29 -11.07 27.18 -27.42
C PRO A 29 -11.76 27.59 -26.11
N LEU A 30 -11.10 27.31 -24.98
CA LEU A 30 -11.62 27.74 -23.67
C LEU A 30 -11.58 29.26 -23.55
N THR A 31 -12.70 29.85 -23.13
CA THR A 31 -12.78 31.28 -22.79
C THR A 31 -11.87 31.62 -21.60
N LYS A 32 -11.49 32.89 -21.46
CA LYS A 32 -10.72 33.36 -20.29
C LYS A 32 -11.37 32.99 -18.95
N LYS A 33 -12.70 33.05 -18.88
CA LYS A 33 -13.48 32.65 -17.71
C LYS A 33 -13.28 31.18 -17.38
N LEU A 34 -13.47 30.28 -18.36
CA LEU A 34 -13.30 28.83 -18.16
C LEU A 34 -11.83 28.47 -17.85
N LYS A 35 -10.85 29.15 -18.47
CA LYS A 35 -9.43 28.99 -18.10
C LYS A 35 -9.17 29.40 -16.64
N SER A 36 -9.84 30.45 -16.15
CA SER A 36 -9.76 30.85 -14.73
C SER A 36 -10.40 29.82 -13.80
N GLU A 37 -11.56 29.28 -14.16
CA GLU A 37 -12.23 28.23 -13.40
C GLU A 37 -11.37 26.95 -13.35
N LEU A 38 -10.79 26.55 -14.49
CA LEU A 38 -9.86 25.41 -14.56
C LEU A 38 -8.62 25.61 -13.67
N ARG A 39 -8.13 26.84 -13.54
CA ARG A 39 -7.04 27.18 -12.61
C ARG A 39 -7.43 27.01 -11.13
N GLN A 40 -8.70 27.22 -10.81
CA GLN A 40 -9.19 27.12 -9.44
C GLN A 40 -9.67 25.71 -9.08
N LEU A 41 -9.94 24.86 -10.08
CA LEU A 41 -10.30 23.46 -9.87
C LEU A 41 -9.19 22.73 -9.13
N ASN A 42 -9.53 22.26 -7.94
CA ASN A 42 -8.71 21.35 -7.17
C ASN A 42 -9.41 19.98 -7.16
N PRO A 43 -8.82 18.94 -7.76
CA PRO A 43 -9.37 17.60 -7.64
C PRO A 43 -9.48 17.23 -6.15
N ALA A 44 -10.46 16.39 -5.82
CA ALA A 44 -10.88 16.10 -4.45
C ALA A 44 -9.72 15.85 -3.46
N LYS A 45 -9.97 16.16 -2.17
CA LYS A 45 -9.01 15.95 -1.08
C LYS A 45 -8.35 14.57 -1.18
N THR A 46 -7.02 14.54 -0.98
CA THR A 46 -6.23 13.31 -0.95
C THR A 46 -6.87 12.30 0.00
N ILE A 47 -7.00 11.03 -0.43
CA ILE A 47 -7.56 9.97 0.43
C ILE A 47 -6.52 9.39 1.39
N ASP A 48 -5.30 9.93 1.40
CA ASP A 48 -4.17 9.44 2.21
C ASP A 48 -4.51 9.33 3.70
N SER A 49 -5.25 10.30 4.27
CA SER A 49 -5.67 10.24 5.67
C SER A 49 -6.61 9.05 5.92
N VAL A 50 -7.60 8.86 5.04
CA VAL A 50 -8.57 7.76 5.13
C VAL A 50 -7.86 6.41 4.93
N ILE A 51 -6.92 6.31 3.99
CA ILE A 51 -6.11 5.11 3.79
C ILE A 51 -5.27 4.81 5.03
N LYS A 52 -4.61 5.83 5.61
CA LYS A 52 -3.79 5.67 6.82
C LYS A 52 -4.62 5.21 8.02
N GLU A 53 -5.77 5.82 8.25
CA GLU A 53 -6.70 5.45 9.32
C GLU A 53 -7.23 4.03 9.13
N THR A 54 -7.73 3.71 7.93
CA THR A 54 -8.25 2.37 7.59
C THR A 54 -7.18 1.30 7.76
N ARG A 55 -5.95 1.59 7.33
CA ARG A 55 -4.79 0.71 7.49
C ARG A 55 -4.44 0.50 8.96
N SER A 56 -4.45 1.56 9.77
CA SER A 56 -4.18 1.45 11.20
C SER A 56 -5.23 0.57 11.90
N ALA A 57 -6.51 0.83 11.64
CA ALA A 57 -7.62 0.07 12.21
C ALA A 57 -7.56 -1.41 11.80
N LEU A 58 -7.26 -1.68 10.52
CA LEU A 58 -7.12 -3.05 10.03
C LEU A 58 -5.96 -3.78 10.72
N MET A 59 -4.81 -3.12 10.91
CA MET A 59 -3.68 -3.73 11.62
C MET A 59 -4.01 -4.04 13.08
N GLU A 60 -4.71 -3.13 13.77
CA GLU A 60 -5.18 -3.35 15.14
C GLU A 60 -6.12 -4.56 15.21
N THR A 61 -7.10 -4.64 14.31
CA THR A 61 -8.02 -5.79 14.23
C THR A 61 -7.28 -7.11 13.94
N LEU A 62 -6.27 -7.09 13.06
CA LEU A 62 -5.48 -8.29 12.77
C LEU A 62 -4.64 -8.72 13.97
N PHE A 63 -4.08 -7.78 14.74
CA PHE A 63 -3.36 -8.11 15.96
C PHE A 63 -4.27 -8.68 17.05
N GLU A 64 -5.44 -8.06 17.28
CA GLU A 64 -6.44 -8.61 18.20
C GLU A 64 -6.88 -10.03 17.78
N TYR A 65 -7.05 -10.25 16.47
CA TYR A 65 -7.34 -11.58 15.94
C TYR A 65 -6.23 -12.59 16.28
N ILE A 66 -4.96 -12.22 16.06
CA ILE A 66 -3.80 -13.08 16.37
C ILE A 66 -3.76 -13.40 17.88
N ASP A 67 -3.99 -12.41 18.74
CA ASP A 67 -3.98 -12.58 20.19
C ASP A 67 -5.11 -13.52 20.66
N ASN A 68 -6.32 -13.32 20.14
CA ASN A 68 -7.47 -14.20 20.40
C ASN A 68 -7.18 -15.64 19.94
N GLN A 69 -6.60 -15.81 18.75
CA GLN A 69 -6.21 -17.11 18.22
C GLN A 69 -5.12 -17.78 19.06
N ALA A 70 -4.18 -17.02 19.62
CA ALA A 70 -3.16 -17.55 20.50
C ALA A 70 -3.76 -18.04 21.82
N GLN A 71 -4.66 -17.26 22.42
CA GLN A 71 -5.36 -17.63 23.63
C GLN A 71 -6.21 -18.90 23.46
N GLN A 72 -7.01 -18.96 22.37
CA GLN A 72 -7.81 -20.14 22.06
C GLN A 72 -6.95 -21.38 21.84
N GLY A 73 -5.82 -21.25 21.12
CA GLY A 73 -4.91 -22.37 20.88
C GLY A 73 -4.33 -22.94 22.17
N ILE A 74 -3.90 -22.08 23.10
CA ILE A 74 -3.37 -22.50 24.39
C ILE A 74 -4.47 -23.11 25.27
N GLU A 75 -5.70 -22.61 25.19
CA GLU A 75 -6.84 -23.23 25.85
C GLU A 75 -7.11 -24.65 25.32
N GLN A 76 -7.04 -24.88 24.00
CA GLN A 76 -7.20 -26.21 23.42
C GLN A 76 -6.07 -27.17 23.83
N VAL A 77 -4.84 -26.68 23.92
CA VAL A 77 -3.72 -27.46 24.48
C VAL A 77 -3.96 -27.79 25.95
N SER A 78 -4.46 -26.84 26.73
CA SER A 78 -4.75 -27.05 28.16
C SER A 78 -5.82 -28.11 28.41
N LYS A 79 -6.85 -28.19 27.54
CA LYS A 79 -7.90 -29.21 27.60
C LYS A 79 -7.44 -30.59 27.10
N GLY A 80 -6.19 -30.72 26.65
CA GLY A 80 -5.69 -31.95 26.04
C GLY A 80 -6.25 -32.26 24.65
N ASN A 81 -7.00 -31.33 24.05
CA ASN A 81 -7.62 -31.53 22.73
C ASN A 81 -6.57 -31.51 21.61
N ILE A 82 -5.43 -30.84 21.82
CA ILE A 82 -4.36 -30.70 20.85
C ILE A 82 -3.01 -30.81 21.57
N ALA A 83 -2.05 -31.53 21.00
CA ALA A 83 -0.69 -31.57 21.51
C ALA A 83 0.00 -30.20 21.37
N ALA A 84 0.84 -29.82 22.35
CA ALA A 84 1.56 -28.54 22.35
C ALA A 84 2.47 -28.38 21.11
N GLU A 85 3.14 -29.46 20.69
CA GLU A 85 3.98 -29.47 19.49
C GLU A 85 3.19 -29.24 18.21
N ALA A 86 1.99 -29.84 18.11
CA ALA A 86 1.10 -29.66 16.98
C ALA A 86 0.59 -28.22 16.91
N TYR A 87 0.23 -27.63 18.06
CA TYR A 87 -0.16 -26.21 18.13
C TYR A 87 0.97 -25.29 17.65
N GLU A 88 2.20 -25.47 18.14
CA GLU A 88 3.34 -24.65 17.70
C GLU A 88 3.61 -24.78 16.20
N LYS A 89 3.50 -26.00 15.65
CA LYS A 89 3.66 -26.22 14.20
C LYS A 89 2.58 -25.49 13.40
N THR A 90 1.31 -25.60 13.79
CA THR A 90 0.20 -24.91 13.11
C THR A 90 0.30 -23.39 13.26
N LYS A 91 0.68 -22.90 14.45
CA LYS A 91 0.89 -21.47 14.72
C LYS A 91 1.88 -20.85 13.73
N LYS A 92 3.02 -21.52 13.49
CA LYS A 92 4.03 -21.02 12.54
C LYS A 92 3.52 -20.85 11.11
N LEU A 93 2.56 -21.68 10.69
CA LEU A 93 1.99 -21.65 9.34
C LEU A 93 0.90 -20.59 9.15
N LYS A 94 0.32 -20.06 10.25
CA LYS A 94 -0.80 -19.10 10.17
C LYS A 94 -0.53 -17.89 9.31
N TYR A 95 0.69 -17.35 9.35
CA TYR A 95 1.06 -16.20 8.53
C TYR A 95 0.79 -16.40 7.02
N LYS A 96 0.92 -17.65 6.54
CA LYS A 96 0.73 -18.03 5.14
C LYS A 96 -0.64 -18.60 4.84
N GLU A 97 -1.20 -19.37 5.77
CA GLU A 97 -2.37 -20.22 5.49
C GLU A 97 -3.67 -19.67 6.09
N ASP A 98 -3.59 -18.76 7.07
CA ASP A 98 -4.77 -18.30 7.77
C ASP A 98 -5.67 -17.44 6.87
N PRO A 99 -6.95 -17.82 6.66
CA PRO A 99 -7.82 -17.14 5.71
C PRO A 99 -8.20 -15.72 6.13
N VAL A 100 -8.18 -15.41 7.44
CA VAL A 100 -8.47 -14.05 7.95
C VAL A 100 -7.26 -13.16 7.71
N LEU A 101 -6.05 -13.64 8.01
CA LEU A 101 -4.81 -12.89 7.74
C LEU A 101 -4.62 -12.64 6.24
N LEU A 102 -4.82 -13.66 5.39
CA LEU A 102 -4.77 -13.51 3.94
C LEU A 102 -5.81 -12.52 3.42
N ARG A 103 -7.01 -12.48 4.03
CA ARG A 103 -8.03 -11.49 3.69
C ARG A 103 -7.58 -10.08 4.08
N GLY A 104 -6.99 -9.91 5.26
CA GLY A 104 -6.39 -8.66 5.71
C GLY A 104 -5.35 -8.14 4.71
N LYS A 105 -4.41 -8.99 4.30
CA LYS A 105 -3.40 -8.66 3.28
C LYS A 105 -4.02 -8.22 1.96
N ARG A 106 -5.04 -8.91 1.46
CA ARG A 106 -5.76 -8.50 0.25
C ARG A 106 -6.44 -7.13 0.39
N VAL A 107 -6.95 -6.78 1.57
CA VAL A 107 -7.54 -5.44 1.80
C VAL A 107 -6.45 -4.37 1.76
N LEU A 108 -5.30 -4.62 2.39
CA LEU A 108 -4.15 -3.71 2.36
C LEU A 108 -3.64 -3.48 0.93
N GLU A 109 -3.56 -4.55 0.13
CA GLU A 109 -3.19 -4.45 -1.28
C GLU A 109 -4.20 -3.62 -2.09
N LYS A 110 -5.50 -3.78 -1.84
CA LYS A 110 -6.54 -2.91 -2.45
C LYS A 110 -6.40 -1.45 -2.03
N LEU A 111 -6.05 -1.16 -0.78
CA LEU A 111 -5.80 0.22 -0.33
C LEU A 111 -4.61 0.83 -1.09
N ASN A 112 -3.52 0.08 -1.25
CA ASN A 112 -2.35 0.48 -2.02
C ASN A 112 -2.70 0.75 -3.49
N GLN A 113 -3.48 -0.14 -4.12
CA GLN A 113 -3.96 0.05 -5.49
C GLN A 113 -4.83 1.30 -5.63
N THR A 114 -5.68 1.58 -4.64
CA THR A 114 -6.52 2.78 -4.62
C THR A 114 -5.67 4.04 -4.51
N ARG A 115 -4.62 4.03 -3.67
CA ARG A 115 -3.66 5.13 -3.56
C ARG A 115 -2.92 5.37 -4.88
N ARG A 116 -2.42 4.31 -5.52
CA ARG A 116 -1.75 4.36 -6.83
C ARG A 116 -2.68 4.98 -7.88
N ARG A 117 -3.92 4.49 -7.98
CA ARG A 117 -4.92 5.03 -8.91
C ARG A 117 -5.17 6.52 -8.66
N GLN A 118 -5.37 6.93 -7.41
CA GLN A 118 -5.55 8.36 -7.09
C GLN A 118 -4.35 9.19 -7.56
N ALA A 119 -3.13 8.75 -7.28
CA ALA A 119 -1.93 9.46 -7.71
C ALA A 119 -1.84 9.59 -9.24
N THR A 120 -2.14 8.51 -9.98
CA THR A 120 -2.18 8.53 -11.45
C THR A 120 -3.24 9.51 -11.97
N TYR A 121 -4.45 9.51 -11.40
CA TYR A 121 -5.51 10.47 -11.77
C TYR A 121 -5.10 11.92 -11.50
N LEU A 122 -4.48 12.20 -10.35
CA LEU A 122 -4.02 13.53 -9.99
C LEU A 122 -2.90 14.01 -10.92
N ALA A 123 -1.92 13.15 -11.22
CA ALA A 123 -0.84 13.46 -12.14
C ALA A 123 -1.36 13.72 -13.57
N ALA A 124 -2.30 12.88 -14.04
CA ALA A 124 -2.93 13.07 -15.34
C ALA A 124 -3.72 14.38 -15.41
N PHE A 125 -4.47 14.70 -14.36
CA PHE A 125 -5.21 15.96 -14.26
C PHE A 125 -4.27 17.16 -14.30
N GLN A 126 -3.17 17.13 -13.53
CA GLN A 126 -2.20 18.23 -13.50
C GLN A 126 -1.52 18.44 -14.86
N LYS A 127 -1.12 17.37 -15.53
CA LYS A 127 -0.48 17.41 -16.85
C LYS A 127 -1.45 17.94 -17.91
N ALA A 128 -2.66 17.37 -18.01
CA ALA A 128 -3.70 17.85 -18.93
C ALA A 128 -4.08 19.32 -18.66
N ARG A 129 -4.22 19.71 -17.39
CA ARG A 129 -4.50 21.09 -17.01
C ARG A 129 -3.39 22.05 -17.45
N THR A 130 -2.13 21.67 -17.28
CA THR A 130 -0.98 22.51 -17.65
C THR A 130 -0.97 22.73 -19.15
N GLU A 131 -1.11 21.65 -19.91
CA GLU A 131 -1.12 21.70 -21.36
C GLU A 131 -2.28 22.57 -21.91
N ILE A 132 -3.50 22.41 -21.39
CA ILE A 132 -4.65 23.25 -21.78
C ILE A 132 -4.43 24.73 -21.46
N LEU A 133 -3.81 25.05 -20.32
CA LEU A 133 -3.57 26.43 -19.91
C LEU A 133 -2.44 27.09 -20.73
N ASP A 134 -1.49 26.31 -21.22
CA ASP A 134 -0.38 26.76 -22.06
C ASP A 134 -0.79 26.97 -23.53
N ARG A 135 -1.95 26.46 -23.95
CA ARG A 135 -2.49 26.70 -25.30
C ARG A 135 -2.72 28.19 -25.56
N ARG A 136 -2.10 28.69 -26.63
CA ARG A 136 -2.18 30.08 -27.11
C ARG A 136 -3.32 30.27 -28.13
N ASP A 137 -4.50 29.76 -27.78
CA ASP A 137 -5.68 29.88 -28.64
C ASP A 137 -6.27 31.30 -28.59
N LEU A 138 -6.80 31.77 -29.71
CA LEU A 138 -7.62 32.98 -29.79
C LEU A 138 -8.98 32.72 -29.12
N GLU A 139 -9.61 33.77 -28.59
CA GLU A 139 -10.99 33.64 -28.12
C GLU A 139 -11.93 33.50 -29.33
N LEU A 140 -12.89 32.58 -29.24
CA LEU A 140 -13.82 32.34 -30.32
C LEU A 140 -14.68 33.58 -30.58
N SER A 141 -14.53 34.13 -31.79
CA SER A 141 -15.30 35.26 -32.30
C SER A 141 -15.99 34.86 -33.62
N LEU A 142 -16.94 35.67 -34.09
CA LEU A 142 -17.55 35.44 -35.42
C LEU A 142 -16.51 35.52 -36.55
N GLU A 143 -15.46 36.33 -36.38
CA GLU A 143 -14.38 36.52 -37.35
C GLU A 143 -13.42 35.32 -37.39
N ASP A 144 -13.24 34.63 -36.26
CA ASP A 144 -12.34 33.49 -36.14
C ASP A 144 -13.05 32.14 -36.33
N LEU A 145 -14.37 32.13 -36.48
CA LEU A 145 -15.17 30.90 -36.54
C LEU A 145 -14.79 30.00 -37.72
N GLU A 146 -14.55 30.58 -38.90
CA GLU A 146 -14.12 29.83 -40.09
C GLU A 146 -12.75 29.16 -39.88
N ARG A 147 -11.85 29.78 -39.10
CA ARG A 147 -10.53 29.21 -38.79
C ARG A 147 -10.65 27.93 -37.97
N TYR A 148 -11.57 27.90 -37.02
CA TYR A 148 -11.82 26.71 -36.20
C TYR A 148 -12.63 25.65 -36.96
N ALA A 149 -13.47 26.04 -37.93
CA ALA A 149 -14.21 25.11 -38.78
C ALA A 149 -13.30 24.36 -39.77
N HIS A 150 -12.22 24.99 -40.24
CA HIS A 150 -11.30 24.43 -41.25
C HIS A 150 -9.93 24.05 -40.70
N MET A 151 -9.81 23.84 -39.39
CA MET A 151 -8.56 23.47 -38.75
C MET A 151 -8.18 22.02 -39.11
N GLU A 152 -7.01 21.81 -39.70
CA GLU A 152 -6.49 20.47 -40.04
C GLU A 152 -6.00 19.72 -38.79
N ASP A 153 -5.23 20.40 -37.93
CA ASP A 153 -4.71 19.87 -36.68
C ASP A 153 -5.62 20.24 -35.50
N ILE A 154 -6.65 19.43 -35.26
CA ILE A 154 -7.63 19.65 -34.19
C ILE A 154 -7.02 19.27 -32.83
N PRO A 155 -6.82 20.21 -31.89
CA PRO A 155 -6.30 19.88 -30.57
C PRO A 155 -7.30 19.03 -29.76
N SER A 156 -6.80 18.08 -28.96
CA SER A 156 -7.65 17.26 -28.09
C SER A 156 -8.45 18.15 -27.12
N GLN A 157 -9.74 17.88 -26.95
CA GLN A 157 -10.56 18.59 -25.95
C GLN A 157 -10.11 18.25 -24.54
N VAL A 158 -10.53 19.04 -23.53
CA VAL A 158 -10.08 18.88 -22.13
C VAL A 158 -10.26 17.44 -21.61
N HIS A 159 -11.42 16.84 -21.90
CA HIS A 159 -11.71 15.48 -21.48
C HIS A 159 -10.85 14.44 -22.21
N ASP A 160 -10.72 14.57 -23.53
CA ASP A 160 -10.01 13.60 -24.35
C ASP A 160 -8.51 13.65 -24.07
N LEU A 161 -7.94 14.85 -23.92
CA LEU A 161 -6.57 15.03 -23.47
C LEU A 161 -6.35 14.40 -22.09
N TYR A 162 -7.28 14.59 -21.16
CA TYR A 162 -7.19 13.93 -19.86
C TYR A 162 -7.20 12.41 -19.99
N GLN A 163 -8.03 11.82 -20.85
CA GLN A 163 -8.05 10.37 -21.09
C GLN A 163 -6.77 9.87 -21.76
N GLU A 164 -6.26 10.58 -22.77
CA GLU A 164 -5.00 10.30 -23.45
C GLU A 164 -3.85 10.30 -22.44
N VAL A 165 -3.70 11.39 -21.68
CA VAL A 165 -2.67 11.53 -20.65
C VAL A 165 -2.83 10.49 -19.55
N LEU A 166 -4.07 10.19 -19.13
CA LEU A 166 -4.34 9.15 -18.14
C LEU A 166 -3.89 7.78 -18.64
N SER A 167 -4.19 7.43 -19.89
CA SER A 167 -3.77 6.16 -20.50
C SER A 167 -2.25 6.07 -20.66
N ALA A 168 -1.59 7.18 -20.98
CA ALA A 168 -0.14 7.27 -21.12
C ALA A 168 0.60 7.29 -19.76
N ASN A 169 0.05 7.94 -18.73
CA ASN A 169 0.69 8.11 -17.42
C ASN A 169 0.64 6.85 -16.52
N VAL A 170 -0.08 5.79 -16.92
CA VAL A 170 -0.06 4.48 -16.23
C VAL A 170 1.37 3.94 -16.12
N THR A 171 2.28 4.31 -17.03
CA THR A 171 3.67 3.83 -17.08
C THR A 171 4.68 4.72 -16.35
N GLU A 172 4.50 6.05 -16.29
CA GLU A 172 5.52 6.98 -15.79
C GLU A 172 5.38 7.36 -14.29
N SER A 173 4.16 7.39 -13.75
CA SER A 173 3.90 7.81 -12.35
C SER A 173 4.22 6.73 -11.30
N ALA A 174 4.77 5.60 -11.73
CA ALA A 174 4.99 4.39 -10.94
C ALA A 174 6.11 4.55 -9.89
N SER A 175 7.30 5.05 -10.22
CA SER A 175 8.52 4.77 -9.44
C SER A 175 8.54 5.28 -7.97
N ALA A 176 8.17 6.53 -7.71
CA ALA A 176 8.26 7.11 -6.36
C ALA A 176 7.14 6.61 -5.43
N ASN A 177 5.91 6.47 -5.95
CA ASN A 177 4.80 5.88 -5.20
C ASN A 177 4.97 4.38 -5.02
N GLU A 178 5.62 3.70 -5.96
CA GLU A 178 5.89 2.27 -5.88
C GLU A 178 6.89 1.93 -4.78
N LEU A 179 7.96 2.71 -4.61
CA LEU A 179 8.89 2.52 -3.51
C LEU A 179 8.22 2.73 -2.13
N LEU A 180 7.40 3.77 -2.01
CA LEU A 180 6.65 4.04 -0.78
C LEU A 180 5.66 2.90 -0.46
N VAL A 181 4.89 2.47 -1.46
CA VAL A 181 3.95 1.35 -1.32
C VAL A 181 4.68 0.05 -1.00
N LYS A 182 5.79 -0.26 -1.68
CA LYS A 182 6.61 -1.46 -1.41
C LYS A 182 7.11 -1.46 0.03
N THR A 183 7.72 -0.34 0.47
CA THR A 183 8.18 -0.16 1.86
C THR A 183 7.05 -0.33 2.87
N GLU A 184 5.89 0.25 2.60
CA GLU A 184 4.72 0.14 3.46
C GLU A 184 4.21 -1.31 3.53
N THR A 185 4.15 -2.03 2.42
CA THR A 185 3.70 -3.44 2.39
C THR A 185 4.67 -4.33 3.15
N THR A 186 5.99 -4.21 2.91
CA THR A 186 6.99 -5.02 3.61
C THR A 186 6.93 -4.78 5.12
N GLU A 187 6.74 -3.53 5.56
CA GLU A 187 6.59 -3.23 6.98
C GLU A 187 5.36 -3.87 7.62
N ILE A 188 4.24 -4.02 6.90
CA ILE A 188 3.09 -4.76 7.42
C ILE A 188 3.38 -6.25 7.51
N ASP A 189 3.93 -6.83 6.45
CA ASP A 189 4.22 -8.25 6.40
C ASP A 189 5.18 -8.64 7.52
N LYS A 190 6.23 -7.84 7.75
CA LYS A 190 7.13 -7.98 8.90
C LYS A 190 6.36 -7.97 10.21
N LYS A 191 5.49 -6.97 10.42
CA LYS A 191 4.69 -6.83 11.65
C LYS A 191 3.76 -8.02 11.92
N LEU A 192 3.04 -8.49 10.90
CA LEU A 192 2.17 -9.66 11.01
C LEU A 192 2.97 -10.93 11.28
N PHE A 193 4.10 -11.10 10.59
CA PHE A 193 4.98 -12.25 10.80
C PHE A 193 5.50 -12.30 12.24
N VAL A 194 6.03 -11.20 12.77
CA VAL A 194 6.60 -11.19 14.12
C VAL A 194 5.56 -11.28 15.22
N ALA A 195 4.31 -10.85 14.96
CA ALA A 195 3.22 -11.02 15.91
C ALA A 195 2.89 -12.51 16.17
N ILE A 196 3.07 -13.34 15.13
CA ILE A 196 2.87 -14.79 15.19
C ILE A 196 4.16 -15.50 15.64
N ASN A 197 5.30 -15.06 15.12
CA ASN A 197 6.61 -15.70 15.27
C ASN A 197 7.64 -14.73 15.88
N PRO A 198 7.50 -14.34 17.16
CA PRO A 198 8.28 -13.25 17.76
C PRO A 198 9.77 -13.55 17.88
N THR A 199 10.18 -14.83 17.88
CA THR A 199 11.59 -15.24 18.00
C THR A 199 12.20 -15.70 16.68
N GLU A 200 11.41 -15.84 15.62
CA GLU A 200 11.93 -16.31 14.33
C GLU A 200 12.48 -15.15 13.51
N PRO A 201 13.58 -15.32 12.76
CA PRO A 201 14.03 -14.34 11.80
C PRO A 201 12.97 -14.12 10.72
N ILE A 202 12.90 -12.91 10.18
CA ILE A 202 11.96 -12.61 9.10
C ILE A 202 12.48 -13.31 7.84
N PRO A 203 11.65 -14.11 7.17
CA PRO A 203 12.11 -14.95 6.06
C PRO A 203 12.08 -14.25 4.69
N PHE A 204 11.87 -12.93 4.67
CA PHE A 204 11.79 -12.10 3.46
C PHE A 204 12.55 -10.80 3.71
N ASN A 205 13.33 -10.35 2.72
CA ASN A 205 14.09 -9.11 2.77
C ASN A 205 13.40 -7.99 1.94
N ASP A 206 13.89 -6.75 2.06
CA ASP A 206 13.32 -5.60 1.35
C ASP A 206 13.72 -5.50 -0.15
N GLN A 207 14.61 -6.38 -0.62
CA GLN A 207 15.29 -6.39 -1.92
C GLN A 207 14.83 -7.50 -2.89
N GLU A 208 14.17 -8.57 -2.44
CA GLU A 208 13.78 -9.69 -3.29
C GLU A 208 12.27 -9.76 -3.50
N ASP A 209 11.87 -9.85 -4.78
CA ASP A 209 10.49 -10.06 -5.19
C ASP A 209 10.04 -11.50 -4.86
N ASP A 210 8.74 -11.62 -4.61
CA ASP A 210 7.97 -12.81 -4.21
C ASP A 210 8.55 -14.18 -4.65
N ASP A 211 8.85 -15.02 -3.65
CA ASP A 211 8.33 -16.40 -3.47
C ASP A 211 9.34 -17.37 -2.81
N GLU A 212 10.60 -16.99 -2.62
CA GLU A 212 11.60 -17.82 -1.93
C GLU A 212 11.86 -17.34 -0.50
N ILE A 213 11.19 -18.00 0.45
CA ILE A 213 11.50 -17.87 1.88
C ILE A 213 12.80 -18.62 2.15
N GLU A 214 13.92 -17.89 2.17
CA GLU A 214 15.12 -18.37 2.84
C GLU A 214 14.85 -18.38 4.35
N VAL A 215 14.67 -19.59 4.90
CA VAL A 215 14.62 -19.79 6.34
C VAL A 215 16.05 -19.60 6.86
N GLY A 216 16.40 -18.36 7.18
CA GLY A 216 17.60 -18.08 7.96
C GLY A 216 17.53 -18.88 9.26
N GLY A 217 18.50 -19.76 9.50
CA GLY A 217 18.58 -20.51 10.74
C GLY A 217 18.85 -19.57 11.94
N GLY A 218 18.15 -19.79 13.05
CA GLY A 218 18.45 -19.10 14.33
C GLY A 218 17.22 -18.53 15.03
N LYS A 219 17.43 -17.95 16.22
CA LYS A 219 16.41 -17.17 16.95
C LYS A 219 16.87 -15.72 17.08
N VAL A 220 15.93 -14.78 16.94
CA VAL A 220 16.17 -13.37 17.20
C VAL A 220 16.31 -13.15 18.71
N ASN A 221 17.38 -12.47 19.11
CA ASN A 221 17.61 -12.11 20.50
C ASN A 221 16.73 -10.92 20.92
N LEU A 222 15.93 -11.10 21.96
CA LEU A 222 15.05 -10.06 22.52
C LEU A 222 15.69 -9.32 23.71
N THR A 223 16.90 -9.73 24.11
CA THR A 223 17.64 -9.10 25.22
C THR A 223 18.51 -7.97 24.72
N CYS A 224 18.61 -6.91 25.52
CA CYS A 224 19.48 -5.78 25.23
C CYS A 224 20.96 -6.21 25.32
N PRO A 225 21.82 -5.87 24.36
CA PRO A 225 23.24 -6.21 24.43
C PRO A 225 23.98 -5.51 25.58
N ILE A 226 23.40 -4.42 26.12
CA ILE A 226 23.97 -3.63 27.23
C ILE A 226 23.55 -4.21 28.58
N SER A 227 22.23 -4.31 28.86
CA SER A 227 21.75 -4.78 30.17
C SER A 227 21.62 -6.30 30.27
N ARG A 228 21.63 -7.03 29.16
CA ARG A 228 21.34 -8.48 29.07
C ARG A 228 19.95 -8.88 29.58
N LEU A 229 19.07 -7.91 29.76
CA LEU A 229 17.65 -8.10 30.11
C LEU A 229 16.77 -7.97 28.88
N ILE A 230 15.56 -8.54 28.92
CA ILE A 230 14.53 -8.30 27.90
C ILE A 230 14.31 -6.79 27.78
N MET A 231 14.36 -6.29 26.54
CA MET A 231 14.17 -4.87 26.27
C MET A 231 12.74 -4.45 26.65
N LYS A 232 12.56 -3.26 27.22
CA LYS A 232 11.24 -2.66 27.51
C LYS A 232 10.90 -1.59 26.49
N ASN A 233 11.88 -0.77 26.12
CA ASN A 233 11.73 0.32 25.17
C ASN A 233 12.82 0.20 24.09
N PRO A 234 12.64 -0.69 23.10
CA PRO A 234 13.67 -0.95 22.10
C PRO A 234 13.86 0.26 21.16
N VAL A 235 15.10 0.67 20.97
CA VAL A 235 15.55 1.73 20.04
C VAL A 235 16.64 1.18 19.13
N LYS A 236 16.59 1.52 17.85
CA LYS A 236 17.51 1.06 16.81
C LYS A 236 18.39 2.21 16.32
N ASN A 237 19.68 1.95 16.15
CA ASN A 237 20.57 2.88 15.47
C ASN A 237 20.37 2.76 13.95
N LYS A 238 19.99 3.85 13.28
CA LYS A 238 19.81 3.90 11.82
C LYS A 238 21.07 3.51 11.04
N LYS A 239 22.27 3.78 11.58
CA LYS A 239 23.53 3.49 10.88
C LYS A 239 23.86 2.00 10.82
N CYS A 240 23.78 1.31 11.95
CA CYS A 240 24.21 -0.09 12.04
C CYS A 240 23.07 -1.10 12.18
N GLY A 241 21.83 -0.65 12.41
CA GLY A 241 20.66 -1.51 12.53
C GLY A 241 20.52 -2.26 13.86
N HIS A 242 21.50 -2.20 14.77
CA HIS A 242 21.42 -2.85 16.08
C HIS A 242 20.45 -2.13 17.03
N THR A 243 19.81 -2.93 17.90
CA THR A 243 18.71 -2.50 18.76
C THR A 243 19.09 -2.63 20.24
N TYR A 244 18.70 -1.64 21.04
CA TYR A 244 19.03 -1.52 22.46
C TYR A 244 17.80 -1.16 23.27
N ASP A 245 17.82 -1.43 24.58
CA ASP A 245 16.86 -0.80 25.47
C ASP A 245 17.22 0.67 25.71
N LYS A 246 16.25 1.57 25.58
CA LYS A 246 16.45 3.02 25.71
C LYS A 246 17.03 3.43 27.07
N ALA A 247 16.60 2.80 28.17
CA ALA A 247 17.10 3.12 29.51
C ALA A 247 18.52 2.59 29.71
N SER A 248 18.81 1.39 29.20
CA SER A 248 20.18 0.83 29.21
C SER A 248 21.15 1.69 28.40
N LEU A 249 20.73 2.15 27.22
CA LEU A 249 21.55 2.99 26.36
C LEU A 249 21.80 4.39 26.95
N ALA A 250 20.85 4.93 27.72
CA ALA A 250 21.03 6.21 28.40
C ALA A 250 22.14 6.18 29.46
N ASN A 251 22.39 5.00 30.06
CA ASN A 251 23.44 4.77 31.06
C ASN A 251 24.71 4.14 30.47
N TYR A 252 24.80 4.06 29.14
CA TYR A 252 25.92 3.44 28.46
C TYR A 252 27.07 4.43 28.30
N ASN A 253 28.24 4.09 28.84
CA ASN A 253 29.39 5.00 28.95
C ASN A 253 30.22 5.14 27.67
N SER A 254 29.89 4.39 26.60
CA SER A 254 30.57 4.48 25.30
C SER A 254 29.65 5.10 24.26
N THR A 255 30.25 5.79 23.30
CA THR A 255 29.57 6.26 22.09
C THR A 255 29.56 5.22 20.98
N ASP A 256 30.14 4.05 21.19
CA ASP A 256 30.31 3.02 20.16
C ASP A 256 29.29 1.90 20.34
N CYS A 257 28.77 1.38 19.24
CA CYS A 257 27.86 0.26 19.25
C CYS A 257 28.50 -0.95 19.96
N PRO A 258 27.86 -1.52 21.02
CA PRO A 258 28.41 -2.66 21.74
C PRO A 258 28.50 -3.94 20.88
N GLU A 259 27.84 -3.98 19.72
CA GLU A 259 27.84 -5.13 18.81
C GLU A 259 28.85 -4.99 17.66
N CYS A 260 29.00 -3.79 17.08
CA CYS A 260 29.85 -3.60 15.89
C CYS A 260 30.81 -2.40 15.94
N GLY A 261 30.86 -1.65 17.04
CA GLY A 261 31.75 -0.49 17.20
C GLY A 261 31.35 0.76 16.42
N ALA A 262 30.25 0.74 15.65
CA ALA A 262 29.77 1.94 14.94
C ALA A 262 29.29 3.04 15.90
N THR A 263 29.58 4.30 15.61
CA THR A 263 29.18 5.43 16.46
C THR A 263 27.66 5.52 16.63
N ILE A 264 27.23 5.70 17.87
CA ILE A 264 25.85 5.93 18.28
C ILE A 264 25.65 7.44 18.47
N GLN A 265 24.80 8.03 17.66
CA GLN A 265 24.35 9.41 17.85
C GLN A 265 22.88 9.44 18.25
N LYS A 266 22.52 10.28 19.23
CA LYS A 266 21.14 10.39 19.72
C LYS A 266 20.14 10.75 18.61
N SER A 267 20.55 11.54 17.63
CA SER A 267 19.76 11.91 16.44
C SER A 267 19.47 10.75 15.49
N GLU A 268 20.28 9.69 15.55
CA GLU A 268 20.20 8.53 14.66
C GLU A 268 19.45 7.35 15.30
N LEU A 269 19.11 7.48 16.58
CA LEU A 269 18.28 6.52 17.30
C LEU A 269 16.81 6.75 16.97
N VAL A 270 16.14 5.67 16.57
CA VAL A 270 14.69 5.64 16.37
C VAL A 270 14.06 4.51 17.15
N GLU A 271 12.79 4.65 17.48
CA GLU A 271 12.05 3.54 18.10
C GLU A 271 12.02 2.34 17.16
N ASP A 272 12.33 1.16 17.70
CA ASP A 272 12.23 -0.09 16.96
C ASP A 272 10.85 -0.69 17.17
N THR A 273 9.89 -0.23 16.36
CA THR A 273 8.50 -0.68 16.45
C THR A 273 8.36 -2.18 16.22
N LEU A 274 9.25 -2.77 15.41
CA LEU A 274 9.19 -4.19 15.10
C LEU A 274 9.70 -5.03 16.27
N MET A 275 10.82 -4.65 16.88
CA MET A 275 11.30 -5.29 18.11
C MET A 275 10.31 -5.13 19.26
N LYS A 276 9.64 -3.98 19.36
CA LYS A 276 8.57 -3.76 20.35
C LYS A 276 7.43 -4.77 20.21
N ILE A 277 6.98 -5.04 18.98
CA ILE A 277 5.95 -6.07 18.71
C ILE A 277 6.49 -7.46 19.05
N ARG A 278 7.73 -7.80 18.67
CA ARG A 278 8.37 -9.09 19.03
C ARG A 278 8.33 -9.33 20.54
N ILE A 279 8.74 -8.34 21.34
CA ILE A 279 8.76 -8.45 22.80
C ILE A 279 7.34 -8.62 23.35
N ALA A 280 6.39 -7.77 22.91
CA ALA A 280 5.01 -7.86 23.39
C ALA A 280 4.37 -9.23 23.09
N CYS A 281 4.55 -9.75 21.87
CA CYS A 281 4.00 -11.05 21.50
C CYS A 281 4.75 -12.23 22.17
N TYR A 282 6.05 -12.08 22.42
CA TYR A 282 6.81 -13.05 23.22
C TYR A 282 6.33 -13.09 24.67
N GLU A 283 6.18 -11.94 25.32
CA GLU A 283 5.65 -11.84 26.69
C GLU A 283 4.22 -12.39 26.78
N ARG A 284 3.37 -12.10 25.78
CA ARG A 284 2.04 -12.72 25.64
C ARG A 284 2.15 -14.25 25.61
N ASP A 285 3.02 -14.80 24.76
CA ASP A 285 3.22 -16.24 24.65
C ASP A 285 3.73 -16.85 25.98
N GLN A 286 4.66 -16.20 26.67
CA GLN A 286 5.16 -16.67 27.96
C GLN A 286 4.05 -16.69 29.01
N LYS A 287 3.33 -15.58 29.17
CA LYS A 287 2.24 -15.45 30.13
C LYS A 287 1.16 -16.50 29.92
N LEU A 288 0.77 -16.76 28.66
CA LEU A 288 -0.22 -17.79 28.37
C LEU A 288 0.30 -19.20 28.68
N ARG A 289 1.59 -19.50 28.47
CA ARG A 289 2.21 -20.77 28.88
C ARG A 289 2.31 -20.93 30.40
N GLU A 290 2.60 -19.86 31.13
CA GLU A 290 2.66 -19.87 32.61
C GLU A 290 1.28 -20.10 33.23
N LEU A 291 0.24 -19.44 32.70
CA LEU A 291 -1.14 -19.69 33.08
C LEU A 291 -1.55 -21.15 32.83
N TYR A 292 -1.02 -21.77 31.77
CA TYR A 292 -1.20 -23.20 31.54
C TYR A 292 -0.56 -24.07 32.62
N LYS A 293 0.73 -23.84 32.94
CA LYS A 293 1.44 -24.64 33.97
C LYS A 293 0.70 -24.60 35.31
N THR A 294 0.31 -23.40 35.73
CA THR A 294 -0.37 -23.20 37.01
C THR A 294 -1.70 -23.95 37.08
N LYS A 295 -2.50 -23.96 36.01
CA LYS A 295 -3.78 -24.69 35.98
C LYS A 295 -3.60 -26.20 36.05
N VAL A 296 -2.60 -26.74 35.36
CA VAL A 296 -2.31 -28.18 35.40
C VAL A 296 -1.91 -28.60 36.82
N ASP A 297 -1.06 -27.81 37.49
CA ASP A 297 -0.65 -28.08 38.87
C ASP A 297 -1.86 -28.05 39.83
N GLU A 298 -2.76 -27.06 39.69
CA GLU A 298 -4.00 -26.99 40.49
C GLU A 298 -4.97 -28.17 40.26
N ASP A 299 -5.06 -28.69 39.04
CA ASP A 299 -5.93 -29.83 38.71
C ASP A 299 -5.33 -31.16 39.22
N ILE A 300 -4.00 -31.28 39.28
CA ILE A 300 -3.31 -32.42 39.90
C ILE A 300 -3.53 -32.42 41.42
N ASP A 301 -3.43 -31.26 42.07
CA ASP A 301 -3.62 -31.13 43.52
C ASP A 301 -5.08 -31.41 43.99
N ARG A 302 -6.04 -31.46 43.06
CA ARG A 302 -7.45 -31.77 43.33
C ARG A 302 -7.83 -33.25 43.15
N LEU A 303 -6.91 -34.09 42.65
CA LEU A 303 -7.10 -35.53 42.42
C LEU A 303 -6.54 -36.36 43.60
#